data_AF-A0A1C5IRT4-F1
#
_entry.id   AF-A0A1C5IRT4-F1
#
_cell.length_a   1.000
_cell.length_b   1.000
_cell.length_c   1.000
_cell.angle_alpha   90.00
_cell.angle_beta   90.00
_cell.angle_gamma   90.00
#
_symmetry.space_group_name_H-M   'P 1'
#
loop_
_entity.id
_entity.type
_entity.pdbx_description
1 polymer ?
#
loop_
_entity_poly.entity_id
_entity_poly.type
_entity_poly.pdbx_seq_one_letter_code
_entity_poly.pdbx_strand_id
1 'polypeptide(L)'
;MNEDRTDRKIALVTGANKGIGRATAEQFAALGMTVLIGARDPRRGEEAATAVRAAGGDAHPVTLDVTDAGTARAAARWIEGRFGRLDVLVNNAGITGSGQVSPADAHDQVPSSVDLDMVRSVFETNVFGVIAVTNALLPLLRRSPAPRIVNVSSHAASLTLSSDPDGPLAGLLPSAAYSPAKTALSALTVQYANELRKDGILVNAVAPGFCATDSNNHTGFLTPAQGAAVVVRLATLGADGPTAGFFGADGPLPW
;
A
#
# COMPACT_ATOMS: atom_id res chain seq x y z
N MET A 1 -5.59 16.90 30.92
CA MET A 1 -6.49 16.05 30.11
C MET A 1 -6.18 16.32 28.63
N ASN A 2 -5.26 15.52 28.06
CA ASN A 2 -5.05 15.18 26.64
C ASN A 2 -5.43 16.16 25.50
N GLU A 3 -5.00 17.42 25.54
CA GLU A 3 -5.01 18.29 24.33
C GLU A 3 -4.02 17.81 23.24
N ASP A 4 -2.98 17.05 23.63
CA ASP A 4 -1.91 16.59 22.71
C ASP A 4 -2.30 15.37 21.83
N ARG A 5 -3.41 14.67 22.13
CA ARG A 5 -3.81 13.48 21.35
C ARG A 5 -4.68 13.81 20.14
N THR A 6 -5.34 14.97 20.11
CA THR A 6 -6.25 15.36 19.03
C THR A 6 -5.55 15.91 17.79
N ASP A 7 -4.26 16.21 17.88
CA ASP A 7 -3.48 16.82 16.78
C ASP A 7 -2.55 15.83 16.06
N ARG A 8 -2.43 14.59 16.55
CA ARG A 8 -1.63 13.57 15.87
C ARG A 8 -2.31 13.13 14.57
N LYS A 9 -1.50 12.94 13.53
CA LYS A 9 -1.96 12.32 12.28
C LYS A 9 -2.25 10.84 12.52
N ILE A 10 -3.33 10.35 11.93
CA ILE A 10 -3.75 8.96 12.02
C ILE A 10 -3.51 8.30 10.66
N ALA A 11 -2.71 7.23 10.65
CA ALA A 11 -2.32 6.52 9.44
C ALA A 11 -2.78 5.06 9.47
N LEU A 12 -3.55 4.63 8.48
CA LEU A 12 -3.86 3.21 8.25
C LEU A 12 -2.94 2.64 7.18
N VAL A 13 -2.29 1.52 7.49
CA VAL A 13 -1.49 0.74 6.53
C VAL A 13 -2.13 -0.64 6.38
N THR A 14 -2.57 -0.99 5.17
CA THR A 14 -3.11 -2.33 4.89
C THR A 14 -1.97 -3.35 4.73
N GLY A 15 -2.17 -4.60 5.19
CA GLY A 15 -1.13 -5.63 5.12
C GLY A 15 0.12 -5.30 5.96
N ALA A 16 -0.05 -4.62 7.10
CA ALA A 16 1.04 -4.07 7.91
C ALA A 16 1.59 -5.01 8.99
N ASN A 17 1.20 -6.29 8.97
CA ASN A 17 1.72 -7.28 9.91
C ASN A 17 3.14 -7.76 9.56
N LYS A 18 3.65 -7.50 8.34
CA LYS A 18 5.00 -7.87 7.90
C LYS A 18 5.49 -7.03 6.70
N GLY A 19 6.73 -7.26 6.27
CA GLY A 19 7.31 -6.69 5.05
C GLY A 19 7.33 -5.16 5.02
N ILE A 20 7.09 -4.58 3.84
CA ILE A 20 7.11 -3.13 3.63
C ILE A 20 6.03 -2.43 4.45
N GLY A 21 4.83 -3.01 4.56
CA GLY A 21 3.74 -2.45 5.36
C GLY A 21 4.11 -2.32 6.84
N ARG A 22 4.78 -3.34 7.39
CA ARG A 22 5.30 -3.31 8.77
C ARG A 22 6.32 -2.19 8.98
N ALA A 23 7.32 -2.11 8.09
CA ALA A 23 8.35 -1.08 8.17
C ALA A 23 7.77 0.34 7.98
N THR A 24 6.75 0.49 7.13
CA THR A 24 6.02 1.75 6.95
C THR A 24 5.32 2.16 8.24
N ALA A 25 4.64 1.23 8.90
CA ALA A 25 3.97 1.48 10.17
C ALA A 25 4.96 1.90 11.29
N GLU A 26 6.12 1.24 11.37
CA GLU A 26 7.17 1.60 12.32
C GLU A 26 7.72 3.00 12.07
N GLN A 27 7.93 3.38 10.81
CA GLN A 27 8.39 4.73 10.47
C GLN A 27 7.33 5.80 10.74
N PHE A 28 6.04 5.54 10.48
CA PHE A 28 4.97 6.48 10.88
C PHE A 28 4.90 6.66 12.40
N ALA A 29 5.08 5.59 13.17
CA ALA A 29 5.11 5.68 14.62
C ALA A 29 6.31 6.50 15.12
N ALA A 30 7.49 6.33 14.49
CA ALA A 30 8.68 7.14 14.77
C ALA A 30 8.49 8.63 14.43
N LEU A 31 7.59 8.96 13.50
CA LEU A 31 7.17 10.33 13.20
C LEU A 31 6.07 10.87 14.15
N GLY A 32 5.70 10.11 15.18
CA GLY A 32 4.71 10.52 16.18
C GLY A 32 3.25 10.35 15.74
N MET A 33 3.00 9.63 14.63
CA MET A 33 1.63 9.33 14.18
C MET A 33 0.98 8.23 15.03
N THR A 34 -0.35 8.27 15.13
CA THR A 34 -1.14 7.12 15.57
C THR A 34 -1.28 6.15 14.38
N VAL A 35 -0.78 4.93 14.53
CA VAL A 35 -0.69 3.96 13.43
C VAL A 35 -1.72 2.84 13.58
N LEU A 36 -2.51 2.64 12.55
CA LEU A 36 -3.49 1.57 12.45
C LEU A 36 -2.89 0.44 11.60
N ILE A 37 -2.65 -0.71 12.24
CA ILE A 37 -2.04 -1.89 11.63
C ILE A 37 -3.15 -2.74 11.01
N GLY A 38 -3.41 -2.55 9.72
CA GLY A 38 -4.36 -3.36 8.97
C GLY A 38 -3.79 -4.75 8.69
N ALA A 39 -4.46 -5.80 9.18
CA ALA A 39 -4.07 -7.19 8.93
C ALA A 39 -5.29 -8.10 8.82
N ARG A 40 -5.27 -9.05 7.87
CA ARG A 40 -6.34 -10.05 7.73
C ARG A 40 -6.39 -11.03 8.90
N ASP A 41 -5.22 -11.37 9.45
CA ASP A 41 -5.08 -12.22 10.63
C ASP A 41 -5.00 -11.32 11.88
N PRO A 42 -6.02 -11.34 12.77
CA PRO A 42 -6.06 -10.48 13.95
C PRO A 42 -4.88 -10.68 14.90
N ARG A 43 -4.40 -11.92 15.05
CA ARG A 43 -3.28 -12.25 15.95
C ARG A 43 -2.00 -11.62 15.42
N ARG A 44 -1.70 -11.79 14.13
CA ARG A 44 -0.52 -11.17 13.51
C ARG A 44 -0.59 -9.64 13.51
N GLY A 45 -1.80 -9.07 13.38
CA GLY A 45 -2.02 -7.64 13.54
C GLY A 45 -1.67 -7.14 14.94
N GLU A 46 -2.09 -7.85 15.98
CA GLU A 46 -1.82 -7.48 17.37
C GLU A 46 -0.37 -7.68 17.79
N GLU A 47 0.29 -8.73 17.30
CA GLU A 47 1.73 -8.94 17.47
C GLU A 47 2.54 -7.77 16.90
N ALA A 48 2.20 -7.37 15.67
CA ALA A 48 2.78 -6.20 15.04
C ALA A 48 2.50 -4.93 15.88
N ALA A 49 1.24 -4.64 16.21
CA ALA A 49 0.91 -3.45 17.00
C ALA A 49 1.66 -3.42 18.35
N THR A 50 1.78 -4.56 19.03
CA THR A 50 2.56 -4.71 20.26
C THR A 50 4.03 -4.35 20.08
N ALA A 51 4.66 -4.84 19.01
CA ALA A 51 6.05 -4.52 18.73
C ALA A 51 6.27 -3.02 18.45
N VAL A 52 5.33 -2.32 17.80
CA VAL A 52 5.44 -0.85 17.64
C VAL A 52 5.31 -0.14 18.99
N ARG A 53 4.36 -0.57 19.83
CA ARG A 53 4.16 0.01 21.16
C ARG A 53 5.35 -0.22 22.08
N ALA A 54 5.99 -1.40 22.01
CA ALA A 54 7.20 -1.71 22.74
C ALA A 54 8.39 -0.80 22.35
N ALA A 55 8.41 -0.33 21.10
CA ALA A 55 9.38 0.67 20.61
C ALA A 55 8.99 2.13 20.95
N GLY A 56 7.93 2.34 21.75
CA GLY A 56 7.47 3.67 22.18
C GLY A 56 6.48 4.35 21.23
N GLY A 57 6.04 3.67 20.16
CA GLY A 57 5.05 4.20 19.22
C GLY A 57 3.60 4.04 19.67
N ASP A 58 2.69 4.75 19.01
CA ASP A 58 1.24 4.60 19.20
C ASP A 58 0.65 3.75 18.07
N ALA A 59 0.23 2.52 18.38
CA ALA A 59 -0.26 1.58 17.37
C ALA A 59 -1.48 0.78 17.83
N HIS A 60 -2.42 0.57 16.91
CA HIS A 60 -3.64 -0.19 17.12
C HIS A 60 -3.83 -1.24 16.03
N PRO A 61 -4.16 -2.50 16.37
CA PRO A 61 -4.51 -3.50 15.38
C PRO A 61 -5.87 -3.16 14.74
N VAL A 62 -6.01 -3.43 13.44
CA VAL A 62 -7.28 -3.35 12.72
C VAL A 62 -7.42 -4.61 11.88
N THR A 63 -8.41 -5.45 12.19
CA THR A 63 -8.74 -6.60 11.34
C THR A 63 -9.28 -6.10 10.00
N LEU A 64 -8.52 -6.34 8.94
CA LEU A 64 -8.80 -5.84 7.61
C LEU A 64 -8.30 -6.83 6.57
N ASP A 65 -9.22 -7.57 5.98
CA ASP A 65 -8.99 -8.34 4.77
C ASP A 65 -9.50 -7.54 3.57
N VAL A 66 -8.59 -7.11 2.71
CA VAL A 66 -8.95 -6.20 1.60
C VAL A 66 -9.87 -6.86 0.58
N THR A 67 -9.92 -8.20 0.52
CA THR A 67 -10.84 -8.94 -0.37
C THR A 67 -12.23 -9.13 0.25
N ASP A 68 -12.45 -8.70 1.49
CA ASP A 68 -13.77 -8.66 2.13
C ASP A 68 -14.16 -7.22 2.44
N ALA A 69 -15.00 -6.65 1.59
CA ALA A 69 -15.53 -5.30 1.74
C ALA A 69 -16.29 -5.09 3.07
N GLY A 70 -16.79 -6.16 3.71
CA GLY A 70 -17.38 -6.13 5.04
C GLY A 70 -16.37 -5.70 6.11
N THR A 71 -15.14 -6.22 6.04
CA THR A 71 -14.06 -5.83 6.97
C THR A 71 -13.62 -4.39 6.76
N ALA A 72 -13.54 -3.91 5.50
CA ALA A 72 -13.24 -2.52 5.18
C ALA A 72 -14.28 -1.55 5.79
N ARG A 73 -15.57 -1.87 5.66
CA ARG A 73 -16.65 -1.09 6.29
C ARG A 73 -16.60 -1.14 7.82
N ALA A 74 -16.25 -2.29 8.40
CA ALA A 74 -16.10 -2.43 9.84
C ALA A 74 -14.93 -1.61 10.37
N ALA A 75 -13.78 -1.65 9.69
CA ALA A 75 -12.63 -0.81 9.97
C ALA A 75 -13.00 0.68 9.92
N ALA A 76 -13.72 1.13 8.87
CA ALA A 76 -14.19 2.50 8.75
C ALA A 76 -15.01 2.95 9.98
N ARG A 77 -16.03 2.18 10.37
CA ARG A 77 -16.87 2.50 11.54
C ARG A 77 -16.07 2.54 12.85
N TRP A 78 -15.11 1.63 13.00
CA TRP A 78 -14.27 1.60 14.20
C TRP A 78 -13.34 2.81 14.26
N ILE A 79 -12.71 3.18 13.14
CA ILE A 79 -11.85 4.38 13.04
C ILE A 79 -12.68 5.64 13.31
N GLU A 80 -13.87 5.72 12.74
CA GLU A 80 -14.80 6.82 12.97
C GLU A 80 -15.14 6.96 14.46
N GLY A 81 -15.59 5.89 15.12
CA GLY A 81 -15.99 5.94 16.52
C GLY A 81 -14.83 6.25 17.48
N ARG A 82 -13.59 5.90 17.12
CA ARG A 82 -12.43 6.06 17.99
C ARG A 82 -11.66 7.36 17.74
N PHE A 83 -11.53 7.77 16.49
CA PHE A 83 -10.66 8.88 16.08
C PHE A 83 -11.39 9.98 15.29
N GLY A 84 -12.58 9.69 14.74
CA GLY A 84 -13.40 10.66 14.01
C GLY A 84 -12.91 11.01 12.60
N ARG A 85 -11.64 10.75 12.26
CA ARG A 85 -11.00 11.03 10.95
C ARG A 85 -9.93 10.00 10.61
N LEU A 86 -9.40 10.10 9.38
CA LEU A 86 -8.18 9.41 8.94
C LEU A 86 -7.35 10.39 8.12
N ASP A 87 -6.04 10.48 8.38
CA ASP A 87 -5.17 11.44 7.69
C ASP A 87 -4.36 10.80 6.56
N VAL A 88 -3.97 9.53 6.74
CA VAL A 88 -3.18 8.79 5.75
C VAL A 88 -3.78 7.40 5.54
N LEU A 89 -3.98 7.04 4.27
CA LEU A 89 -4.26 5.66 3.85
C LEU A 89 -3.11 5.15 2.98
N VAL A 90 -2.48 4.05 3.41
CA VAL A 90 -1.53 3.30 2.61
C VAL A 90 -2.14 1.97 2.20
N ASN A 91 -2.48 1.86 0.91
CA ASN A 91 -2.89 0.61 0.28
C ASN A 91 -1.63 -0.21 -0.05
N ASN A 92 -1.11 -0.94 0.94
CA ASN A 92 0.10 -1.76 0.83
C ASN A 92 -0.20 -3.26 0.60
N ALA A 93 -1.34 -3.76 1.10
CA ALA A 93 -1.72 -5.16 0.92
C ALA A 93 -1.70 -5.55 -0.56
N GLY A 94 -1.06 -6.68 -0.86
CA GLY A 94 -1.02 -7.22 -2.21
C GLY A 94 -0.34 -8.57 -2.30
N ILE A 95 -0.61 -9.28 -3.39
CA ILE A 95 -0.03 -10.58 -3.73
C ILE A 95 0.58 -10.55 -5.12
N THR A 96 1.54 -11.44 -5.39
CA THR A 96 2.26 -11.55 -6.67
C THR A 96 1.70 -12.65 -7.56
N GLY A 97 1.21 -13.75 -7.02
CA GLY A 97 0.74 -14.91 -7.80
C GLY A 97 0.44 -16.07 -6.85
N SER A 98 0.65 -17.32 -7.30
CA SER A 98 0.54 -18.47 -6.42
C SER A 98 1.79 -18.58 -5.51
N GLY A 99 1.61 -18.25 -4.24
CA GLY A 99 2.64 -18.45 -3.22
C GLY A 99 3.75 -17.39 -3.20
N GLN A 100 4.90 -17.79 -2.64
CA GLN A 100 6.04 -16.94 -2.30
C GLN A 100 7.26 -17.40 -3.10
N VAL A 101 7.35 -16.94 -4.34
CA VAL A 101 8.41 -17.31 -5.28
C VAL A 101 9.20 -16.09 -5.72
N SER A 102 10.45 -16.30 -6.12
CA SER A 102 11.24 -15.27 -6.80
C SER A 102 10.56 -14.89 -8.12
N PRO A 103 10.59 -13.62 -8.56
CA PRO A 103 10.11 -13.24 -9.90
C PRO A 103 10.76 -14.03 -11.05
N ALA A 104 12.00 -14.50 -10.87
CA ALA A 104 12.69 -15.33 -11.85
C ALA A 104 12.09 -16.74 -11.99
N ASP A 105 11.38 -17.22 -10.96
CA ASP A 105 10.79 -18.56 -10.88
C ASP A 105 9.24 -18.53 -10.96
N ALA A 106 8.65 -17.35 -11.20
CA ALA A 106 7.20 -17.12 -11.24
C ALA A 106 6.55 -17.63 -12.56
N HIS A 107 6.83 -18.88 -12.91
CA HIS A 107 6.35 -19.52 -14.14
C HIS A 107 4.82 -19.66 -14.21
N ASP A 108 4.15 -19.62 -13.06
CA ASP A 108 2.69 -19.64 -12.93
C ASP A 108 2.01 -18.38 -13.50
N GLN A 109 2.79 -17.34 -13.84
CA GLN A 109 2.28 -16.09 -14.40
C GLN A 109 2.48 -15.94 -15.91
N VAL A 110 3.08 -16.93 -16.59
CA VAL A 110 3.34 -16.86 -18.03
C VAL A 110 2.01 -16.71 -18.80
N PRO A 111 1.84 -15.67 -19.66
CA PRO A 111 0.55 -15.35 -20.26
C PRO A 111 -0.13 -16.47 -21.05
N SER A 112 0.64 -17.32 -21.72
CA SER A 112 0.09 -18.41 -22.53
C SER A 112 -0.41 -19.62 -21.73
N SER A 113 -0.14 -19.68 -20.42
CA SER A 113 -0.41 -20.87 -19.59
C SER A 113 -0.93 -20.54 -18.19
N VAL A 114 -1.26 -19.29 -17.92
CA VAL A 114 -1.71 -18.83 -16.60
C VAL A 114 -3.05 -19.46 -16.20
N ASP A 115 -3.20 -19.80 -14.93
CA ASP A 115 -4.50 -20.14 -14.34
C ASP A 115 -5.34 -18.87 -14.13
N LEU A 116 -6.54 -18.84 -14.72
CA LEU A 116 -7.45 -17.70 -14.62
C LEU A 116 -7.92 -17.41 -13.20
N ASP A 117 -8.07 -18.43 -12.34
CA ASP A 117 -8.49 -18.22 -10.95
C ASP A 117 -7.39 -17.57 -10.11
N MET A 118 -6.13 -17.85 -10.43
CA MET A 118 -4.98 -17.14 -9.88
C MET A 118 -4.99 -15.67 -10.34
N VAL A 119 -5.23 -15.39 -11.63
CA VAL A 119 -5.35 -14.01 -12.14
C VAL A 119 -6.45 -13.25 -11.41
N ARG A 120 -7.64 -13.87 -11.27
CA ARG A 120 -8.78 -13.29 -10.53
C ARG A 120 -8.39 -12.95 -9.10
N SER A 121 -7.71 -13.86 -8.41
CA SER A 121 -7.27 -13.67 -7.01
C SER A 121 -6.29 -12.49 -6.86
N VAL A 122 -5.36 -12.33 -7.80
CA VAL A 122 -4.41 -11.20 -7.82
C VAL A 122 -5.14 -9.88 -8.04
N PHE A 123 -6.09 -9.83 -8.98
CA PHE A 123 -6.92 -8.64 -9.22
C PHE A 123 -7.83 -8.33 -8.03
N GLU A 124 -8.42 -9.35 -7.39
CA GLU A 124 -9.24 -9.21 -6.19
C GLU A 124 -8.49 -8.49 -5.07
N THR A 125 -7.26 -8.92 -4.80
CA THR A 125 -6.45 -8.29 -3.75
C THR A 125 -5.90 -6.93 -4.17
N ASN A 126 -5.25 -6.86 -5.35
CA ASN A 126 -4.41 -5.72 -5.73
C ASN A 126 -5.20 -4.57 -6.35
N VAL A 127 -6.43 -4.81 -6.82
CA VAL A 127 -7.25 -3.84 -7.56
C VAL A 127 -8.59 -3.64 -6.86
N PHE A 128 -9.44 -4.68 -6.79
CA PHE A 128 -10.77 -4.56 -6.20
C PHE A 128 -10.71 -4.27 -4.70
N GLY A 129 -9.79 -4.88 -3.97
CA GLY A 129 -9.57 -4.59 -2.56
C GLY A 129 -9.13 -3.16 -2.29
N VAL A 130 -8.31 -2.58 -3.17
CA VAL A 130 -7.92 -1.16 -3.07
C VAL A 130 -9.14 -0.25 -3.24
N ILE A 131 -10.01 -0.54 -4.21
CA ILE A 131 -11.27 0.20 -4.41
C ILE A 131 -12.15 0.08 -3.16
N ALA A 132 -12.34 -1.14 -2.65
CA ALA A 132 -13.19 -1.41 -1.49
C ALA A 132 -12.72 -0.64 -0.23
N VAL A 133 -11.42 -0.70 0.07
CA VAL A 133 -10.83 0.00 1.22
C VAL A 133 -10.90 1.52 1.03
N THR A 134 -10.46 2.02 -0.13
CA THR A 134 -10.42 3.46 -0.40
C THR A 134 -11.81 4.07 -0.28
N ASN A 135 -12.82 3.45 -0.89
CA ASN A 135 -14.19 3.94 -0.86
C ASN A 135 -14.78 3.91 0.57
N ALA A 136 -14.48 2.86 1.35
CA ALA A 136 -14.97 2.76 2.72
C ALA A 136 -14.39 3.84 3.65
N LEU A 137 -13.15 4.27 3.42
CA LEU A 137 -12.46 5.24 4.27
C LEU A 137 -12.52 6.68 3.77
N LEU A 138 -12.98 6.90 2.55
CA LEU A 138 -13.07 8.22 1.94
C LEU A 138 -13.86 9.25 2.79
N PRO A 139 -14.99 8.91 3.46
CA PRO A 139 -15.67 9.84 4.34
C PRO A 139 -14.83 10.32 5.53
N LEU A 140 -13.86 9.52 5.99
CA LEU A 140 -12.94 9.87 7.07
C LEU A 140 -11.76 10.69 6.57
N LEU A 141 -11.23 10.34 5.39
CA LEU A 141 -10.16 11.09 4.73
C LEU A 141 -10.59 12.53 4.42
N ARG A 142 -11.84 12.74 3.99
CA ARG A 142 -12.41 14.09 3.76
C ARG A 142 -12.49 14.97 5.00
N ARG A 143 -12.34 14.41 6.21
CA ARG A 143 -12.33 15.16 7.48
C ARG A 143 -10.91 15.54 7.91
N SER A 144 -9.89 15.00 7.24
CA SER A 144 -8.51 15.38 7.49
C SER A 144 -8.21 16.76 6.92
N PRO A 145 -7.41 17.59 7.61
CA PRO A 145 -6.89 18.83 7.04
C PRO A 145 -5.82 18.61 5.97
N ALA A 146 -5.19 17.43 5.92
CA ALA A 146 -4.12 17.11 4.97
C ALA A 146 -4.14 15.63 4.54
N PRO A 147 -5.20 15.18 3.85
CA PRO A 147 -5.39 13.77 3.51
C PRO A 147 -4.42 13.26 2.46
N ARG A 148 -3.82 12.09 2.69
CA ARG A 148 -2.91 11.41 1.75
C ARG A 148 -3.35 9.98 1.51
N ILE A 149 -3.34 9.57 0.24
CA ILE A 149 -3.49 8.18 -0.16
C ILE A 149 -2.24 7.75 -0.93
N VAL A 150 -1.61 6.68 -0.47
CA VAL A 150 -0.46 6.07 -1.14
C VAL A 150 -0.80 4.65 -1.54
N ASN A 151 -0.80 4.39 -2.84
CA ASN A 151 -1.01 3.05 -3.40
C ASN A 151 0.36 2.41 -3.68
N VAL A 152 0.68 1.32 -2.98
CA VAL A 152 1.94 0.59 -3.20
C VAL A 152 1.82 -0.23 -4.48
N SER A 153 2.31 0.35 -5.57
CA SER A 153 2.40 -0.26 -6.89
C SER A 153 3.73 -1.01 -7.05
N SER A 154 4.32 -1.04 -8.24
CA SER A 154 5.59 -1.70 -8.53
C SER A 154 6.24 -1.10 -9.78
N HIS A 155 7.56 -1.20 -9.92
CA HIS A 155 8.24 -0.85 -11.19
C HIS A 155 7.65 -1.64 -12.37
N ALA A 156 7.20 -2.87 -12.12
CA ALA A 156 6.51 -3.72 -13.10
C ALA A 156 5.12 -3.21 -13.52
N ALA A 157 4.63 -2.12 -12.92
CA ALA A 157 3.43 -1.41 -13.35
C ALA A 157 3.69 -0.41 -14.47
N SER A 158 4.95 -0.03 -14.71
CA SER A 158 5.27 0.90 -15.78
C SER A 158 5.27 0.16 -17.10
N LEU A 159 4.38 0.56 -18.01
CA LEU A 159 4.39 0.05 -19.38
C LEU A 159 5.65 0.50 -20.12
N THR A 160 6.17 1.69 -19.81
CA THR A 160 7.44 2.18 -20.37
C THR A 160 8.61 1.27 -19.97
N LEU A 161 8.76 0.97 -18.67
CA LEU A 161 9.85 0.11 -18.19
C LEU A 161 9.66 -1.35 -18.61
N SER A 162 8.42 -1.82 -18.69
CA SER A 162 8.10 -3.23 -18.97
C SER A 162 8.15 -3.58 -20.47
N SER A 163 8.04 -2.59 -21.35
CA SER A 163 8.11 -2.79 -22.81
C SER A 163 9.51 -2.61 -23.40
N ASP A 164 10.47 -2.12 -22.60
CA ASP A 164 11.85 -1.94 -23.02
C ASP A 164 12.61 -3.30 -23.00
N PRO A 165 13.01 -3.84 -24.18
CA PRO A 165 13.70 -5.12 -24.26
C PRO A 165 15.13 -5.08 -23.71
N ASP A 166 15.73 -3.89 -23.55
CA ASP A 166 17.05 -3.69 -22.96
C ASP A 166 16.97 -3.04 -21.56
N GLY A 167 15.73 -2.89 -21.06
CA GLY A 167 15.43 -2.18 -19.83
C GLY A 167 15.67 -2.99 -18.55
N PRO A 168 15.47 -2.37 -17.38
CA PRO A 168 15.76 -2.98 -16.08
C PRO A 168 14.89 -4.21 -15.75
N LEU A 169 13.81 -4.44 -16.50
CA LEU A 169 12.88 -5.55 -16.29
C LEU A 169 13.00 -6.65 -17.34
N ALA A 170 13.87 -6.49 -18.35
CA ALA A 170 13.97 -7.41 -19.50
C ALA A 170 14.31 -8.86 -19.11
N GLY A 171 15.04 -9.06 -18.01
CA GLY A 171 15.41 -10.39 -17.51
C GLY A 171 14.34 -11.10 -16.67
N LEU A 172 13.18 -10.47 -16.43
CA LEU A 172 12.09 -11.06 -15.65
C LEU A 172 11.16 -11.89 -16.53
N LEU A 173 10.54 -12.92 -15.93
CA LEU A 173 9.49 -13.66 -16.61
C LEU A 173 8.28 -12.73 -16.90
N PRO A 174 7.66 -12.84 -18.09
CA PRO A 174 6.42 -12.15 -18.37
C PRO A 174 5.32 -12.53 -17.38
N SER A 175 4.53 -11.53 -16.95
CA SER A 175 3.47 -11.71 -15.94
C SER A 175 2.11 -11.33 -16.52
N ALA A 176 1.15 -12.26 -16.44
CA ALA A 176 -0.23 -12.06 -16.86
C ALA A 176 -1.16 -11.58 -15.73
N ALA A 177 -0.69 -11.62 -14.47
CA ALA A 177 -1.49 -11.29 -13.31
C ALA A 177 -0.93 -10.05 -12.58
N TYR A 178 0.26 -10.15 -12.00
CA TYR A 178 0.83 -9.11 -11.14
C TYR A 178 1.08 -7.79 -11.88
N SER A 179 1.83 -7.82 -12.98
CA SER A 179 2.19 -6.59 -13.70
C SER A 179 0.95 -5.88 -14.25
N PRO A 180 -0.02 -6.57 -14.91
CA PRO A 180 -1.30 -5.96 -15.29
C PRO A 180 -2.10 -5.41 -14.10
N ALA A 181 -2.19 -6.14 -12.98
CA ALA A 181 -2.92 -5.67 -11.80
C ALA A 181 -2.28 -4.42 -11.19
N LYS A 182 -0.95 -4.34 -11.14
CA LYS A 182 -0.24 -3.14 -10.66
C LYS A 182 -0.33 -1.98 -11.64
N THR A 183 -0.37 -2.25 -12.94
CA THR A 183 -0.68 -1.23 -13.97
C THR A 183 -2.11 -0.69 -13.81
N ALA A 184 -3.09 -1.57 -13.56
CA ALA A 184 -4.47 -1.16 -13.28
C ALA A 184 -4.57 -0.32 -11.99
N LEU A 185 -3.82 -0.67 -10.94
CA LEU A 185 -3.71 0.13 -9.72
C LEU A 185 -3.09 1.52 -9.99
N SER A 186 -2.08 1.59 -10.85
CA SER A 186 -1.50 2.86 -11.31
C SER A 186 -2.53 3.72 -12.04
N ALA A 187 -3.33 3.13 -12.94
CA ALA A 187 -4.42 3.82 -13.62
C ALA A 187 -5.50 4.32 -12.62
N LEU A 188 -5.93 3.47 -11.68
CA LEU A 188 -6.88 3.85 -10.61
C LEU A 188 -6.36 4.98 -9.74
N THR A 189 -5.04 5.00 -9.45
CA THR A 189 -4.41 6.10 -8.70
C THR A 189 -4.63 7.43 -9.38
N VAL A 190 -4.44 7.50 -10.71
CA VAL A 190 -4.70 8.71 -11.50
C VAL A 190 -6.18 9.10 -11.45
N GLN A 191 -7.10 8.13 -11.57
CA GLN A 191 -8.53 8.42 -11.53
C GLN A 191 -8.99 8.94 -10.16
N TYR A 192 -8.55 8.32 -9.07
CA TYR A 192 -8.83 8.82 -7.71
C TYR A 192 -8.22 10.20 -7.48
N ALA A 193 -6.99 10.44 -7.96
CA ALA A 193 -6.38 11.77 -7.85
C ALA A 193 -7.19 12.84 -8.60
N ASN A 194 -7.70 12.53 -9.79
CA ASN A 194 -8.52 13.44 -10.59
C ASN A 194 -9.85 13.76 -9.90
N GLU A 195 -10.53 12.74 -9.36
CA GLU A 195 -11.80 12.93 -8.63
C GLU A 195 -11.59 13.74 -7.35
N LEU A 196 -10.59 13.36 -6.55
CA LEU A 196 -10.42 13.82 -5.17
C LEU A 196 -9.59 15.09 -5.04
N ARG A 197 -9.07 15.64 -6.15
CA ARG A 197 -8.35 16.92 -6.17
C ARG A 197 -9.19 18.05 -5.57
N LYS A 198 -10.50 18.06 -5.83
CA LYS A 198 -11.44 19.06 -5.26
C LYS A 198 -11.56 18.97 -3.73
N ASP A 199 -11.24 17.81 -3.16
CA ASP A 199 -11.27 17.54 -1.73
C ASP A 199 -9.89 17.78 -1.07
N GLY A 200 -8.88 18.22 -1.84
CA GLY A 200 -7.51 18.43 -1.34
C GLY A 200 -6.75 17.14 -1.03
N ILE A 201 -7.24 15.98 -1.48
CA ILE A 201 -6.60 14.67 -1.25
C ILE A 201 -5.50 14.45 -2.29
N LEU A 202 -4.26 14.25 -1.82
CA LEU A 202 -3.17 13.82 -2.69
C LEU A 202 -3.16 12.30 -2.78
N VAL A 203 -3.21 11.77 -4.00
CA VAL A 203 -3.24 10.33 -4.29
C VAL A 203 -2.09 10.01 -5.23
N ASN A 204 -1.16 9.17 -4.79
CA ASN A 204 0.03 8.79 -5.58
C ASN A 204 0.31 7.29 -5.50
N ALA A 205 0.96 6.79 -6.55
CA ALA A 205 1.47 5.43 -6.62
C ALA A 205 2.96 5.42 -6.27
N VAL A 206 3.40 4.38 -5.59
CA VAL A 206 4.81 4.18 -5.24
C VAL A 206 5.33 2.83 -5.71
N ALA A 207 6.52 2.80 -6.30
CA ALA A 207 7.30 1.60 -6.49
C ALA A 207 8.40 1.55 -5.42
N PRO A 208 8.28 0.70 -4.38
CA PRO A 208 9.20 0.70 -3.23
C PRO A 208 10.59 0.13 -3.55
N GLY A 209 10.82 -0.33 -4.79
CA GLY A 209 12.02 -1.07 -5.18
C GLY A 209 11.94 -2.56 -4.83
N PHE A 210 13.01 -3.30 -5.14
CA PHE A 210 13.05 -4.75 -4.97
C PHE A 210 13.49 -5.13 -3.55
N CYS A 211 12.55 -5.04 -2.61
CA CYS A 211 12.80 -5.32 -1.18
C CYS A 211 12.78 -6.81 -0.86
N ALA A 212 13.72 -7.29 -0.03
CA ALA A 212 13.72 -8.64 0.50
C ALA A 212 12.56 -8.84 1.47
N THR A 213 11.51 -9.50 1.01
CA THR A 213 10.30 -9.81 1.80
C THR A 213 9.84 -11.22 1.51
N ASP A 214 8.93 -11.76 2.30
CA ASP A 214 8.40 -13.09 2.02
C ASP A 214 7.76 -13.19 0.62
N SER A 215 7.23 -12.10 0.06
CA SER A 215 6.57 -12.10 -1.26
C SER A 215 7.49 -12.45 -2.43
N ASN A 216 8.81 -12.24 -2.28
CA ASN A 216 9.83 -12.61 -3.27
C ASN A 216 10.84 -13.61 -2.69
N ASN A 217 10.48 -14.34 -1.65
CA ASN A 217 11.37 -15.28 -0.94
C ASN A 217 12.71 -14.63 -0.52
N HIS A 218 12.66 -13.36 -0.08
CA HIS A 218 13.81 -12.58 0.38
C HIS A 218 14.94 -12.39 -0.65
N THR A 219 14.63 -12.47 -1.95
CA THR A 219 15.62 -12.29 -3.04
C THR A 219 15.93 -10.83 -3.39
N GLY A 220 15.27 -9.87 -2.72
CA GLY A 220 15.47 -8.44 -2.95
C GLY A 220 16.82 -7.91 -2.47
N PHE A 221 17.33 -6.88 -3.13
CA PHE A 221 18.58 -6.19 -2.73
C PHE A 221 18.34 -5.00 -1.79
N LEU A 222 17.08 -4.58 -1.59
CA LEU A 222 16.71 -3.55 -0.62
C LEU A 222 16.13 -4.17 0.65
N THR A 223 16.28 -3.47 1.77
CA THR A 223 15.55 -3.79 3.00
C THR A 223 14.10 -3.30 2.91
N PRO A 224 13.16 -3.90 3.68
CA PRO A 224 11.80 -3.38 3.80
C PRO A 224 11.77 -1.92 4.30
N ALA A 225 12.71 -1.52 5.15
CA ALA A 225 12.82 -0.16 5.67
C ALA A 225 13.17 0.86 4.56
N GLN A 226 14.05 0.51 3.63
CA GLN A 226 14.37 1.35 2.48
C GLN A 226 13.15 1.54 1.57
N GLY A 227 12.40 0.47 1.30
CA GLY A 227 11.16 0.58 0.51
C GLY A 227 10.08 1.41 1.22
N ALA A 228 9.93 1.23 2.53
CA ALA A 228 9.01 2.00 3.36
C ALA A 228 9.31 3.51 3.37
N ALA A 229 10.59 3.91 3.30
CA ALA A 229 10.96 5.33 3.28
C ALA A 229 10.34 6.09 2.09
N VAL A 230 10.20 5.43 0.93
CA VAL A 230 9.55 6.02 -0.25
C VAL A 230 8.05 6.20 -0.01
N VAL A 231 7.40 5.22 0.61
CA VAL A 231 5.98 5.28 0.99
C VAL A 231 5.73 6.44 1.97
N VAL A 232 6.56 6.54 3.01
CA VAL A 232 6.48 7.57 4.05
C VAL A 232 6.69 8.97 3.47
N ARG A 233 7.62 9.13 2.51
CA ARG A 233 7.83 10.40 1.82
C ARG A 233 6.55 10.90 1.12
N LEU A 234 5.85 10.02 0.40
CA LEU A 234 4.60 10.40 -0.27
C LEU A 234 3.45 10.63 0.72
N ALA A 235 3.40 9.85 1.80
CA ALA A 235 2.39 9.98 2.84
C ALA A 235 2.56 11.23 3.73
N THR A 236 3.70 11.92 3.65
CA THR A 236 4.00 13.11 4.44
C THR A 236 4.12 14.39 3.61
N LEU A 237 3.81 14.34 2.31
CA LEU A 237 3.83 15.50 1.43
C LEU A 237 3.03 16.70 1.99
N GLY A 238 3.54 17.91 1.78
CA GLY A 238 2.80 19.16 2.02
C GLY A 238 1.60 19.32 1.09
N ALA A 239 0.76 20.34 1.32
CA ALA A 239 -0.45 20.57 0.52
C ALA A 239 -0.14 20.81 -0.97
N ASP A 240 1.00 21.44 -1.28
CA ASP A 240 1.49 21.68 -2.64
C ASP A 240 2.24 20.48 -3.26
N GLY A 241 2.18 19.32 -2.61
CA GLY A 241 2.80 18.09 -3.09
C GLY A 241 2.16 17.57 -4.37
N PRO A 242 2.86 16.69 -5.12
CA PRO A 242 2.29 16.09 -6.31
C PRO A 242 1.07 15.20 -5.97
N THR A 243 0.17 15.07 -6.94
CA THR A 243 -0.93 14.11 -6.96
C THR A 243 -1.06 13.56 -8.37
N ALA A 244 -1.63 12.37 -8.53
CA ALA A 244 -1.65 11.63 -9.79
C ALA A 244 -0.25 11.32 -10.33
N GLY A 245 0.73 11.06 -9.45
CA GLY A 245 2.09 10.68 -9.84
C GLY A 245 2.47 9.25 -9.45
N PHE A 246 3.54 8.76 -10.07
CA PHE A 246 4.17 7.47 -9.79
C PHE A 246 5.64 7.69 -9.44
N PHE A 247 6.09 7.14 -8.30
CA PHE A 247 7.41 7.48 -7.75
C PHE A 247 8.18 6.25 -7.26
N GLY A 248 9.49 6.26 -7.50
CA GLY A 248 10.47 5.35 -6.90
C GLY A 248 11.35 6.07 -5.89
N ALA A 249 12.43 5.44 -5.44
CA ALA A 249 13.38 6.05 -4.50
C ALA A 249 13.95 7.37 -5.04
N ASP A 250 14.33 7.40 -6.31
CA ASP A 250 15.03 8.52 -6.95
C ASP A 250 14.11 9.61 -7.52
N GLY A 251 12.79 9.47 -7.38
CA GLY A 251 11.83 10.48 -7.82
C GLY A 251 10.74 9.91 -8.74
N PRO A 252 10.17 10.74 -9.64
CA PRO A 252 9.13 10.30 -10.57
C PRO A 252 9.58 9.15 -11.47
N LEU A 253 8.68 8.21 -11.72
CA LEU A 253 8.85 7.11 -12.66
C LEU A 253 7.91 7.31 -13.86
N PRO A 254 8.27 6.79 -15.05
CA PRO A 254 7.34 6.75 -16.16
C PRO A 254 6.19 5.78 -15.83
N TRP A 255 5.00 6.07 -16.38
CA TRP A 255 3.86 5.15 -16.32
C TRP A 255 4.05 3.93 -17.23
#